data_AF-A0A7S2BK96-F1
#
_entry.id   AF-A0A7S2BK96-F1
#
_cell.length_a   1.000
_cell.length_b   1.000
_cell.length_c   1.000
_cell.angle_alpha   90.00
_cell.angle_beta   90.00
_cell.angle_gamma   90.00
#
_symmetry.space_group_name_H-M   'P 1'
#
loop_
_entity.id
_entity.type
_entity.pdbx_description
1 polymer ?
#
loop_
_entity_poly.entity_id
_entity_poly.type
_entity_poly.pdbx_seq_one_letter_code
_entity_poly.pdbx_strand_id
1 'polypeptide(L)'
;LDVAPVAGRLAMFYADEMPHEVRPAHGMRHAMTVWYYDKNEREEAIAKAPPAPKEEDQAHMRSRQEARAFLLWILAHESEPTQEAVDSIVERAKKMSEHAVKIVAGITGAPSIEEFMNALDLMTPASLAKLRSDLDEMGINN
;
A
#
# COMPACT_ATOMS: atom_id res chain seq x y z
N LEU A 1 -5.30 -14.17 -36.59
CA LEU A 1 -6.04 -15.44 -36.52
C LEU A 1 -7.33 -15.17 -35.75
N ASP A 2 -8.50 -15.51 -36.30
CA ASP A 2 -9.79 -15.38 -35.60
C ASP A 2 -10.15 -16.74 -34.98
N VAL A 3 -10.43 -16.77 -33.68
CA VAL A 3 -10.66 -18.01 -32.92
C VAL A 3 -12.07 -17.99 -32.35
N ALA A 4 -12.94 -18.82 -32.90
CA ALA A 4 -14.31 -18.95 -32.41
C ALA A 4 -14.35 -19.55 -30.99
N PRO A 5 -15.20 -19.02 -30.08
CA PRO A 5 -15.36 -19.52 -28.71
C PRO A 5 -16.23 -20.79 -28.70
N VAL A 6 -15.61 -21.92 -29.02
CA VAL A 6 -16.27 -23.24 -29.04
C VAL A 6 -16.09 -23.93 -27.68
N ALA A 7 -17.17 -24.45 -27.10
CA ALA A 7 -17.12 -25.18 -25.84
C ALA A 7 -16.13 -26.36 -25.91
N GLY A 8 -15.34 -26.57 -24.86
CA GLY A 8 -14.32 -27.61 -24.79
C GLY A 8 -12.99 -27.29 -25.49
N ARG A 9 -12.81 -26.05 -26.00
CA ARG A 9 -11.56 -25.59 -26.58
C ARG A 9 -10.81 -24.67 -25.63
N LEU A 10 -9.52 -24.96 -25.40
CA LEU A 10 -8.58 -24.05 -24.77
C LEU A 10 -7.74 -23.37 -25.87
N ALA A 11 -7.74 -22.04 -25.89
CA ALA A 11 -6.86 -21.26 -26.74
C ALA A 11 -5.78 -20.62 -25.84
N MET A 12 -4.51 -20.84 -26.18
CA MET A 12 -3.35 -20.31 -25.45
C MET A 12 -2.56 -19.40 -26.38
N PHE A 13 -2.13 -18.25 -25.86
CA PHE A 13 -1.33 -17.27 -26.59
C PHE A 13 -0.24 -16.74 -25.66
N TYR A 14 0.94 -16.46 -26.21
CA TYR A 14 1.99 -15.72 -25.52
C TYR A 14 1.58 -14.24 -25.46
N ALA A 15 1.45 -13.71 -24.24
CA ALA A 15 0.88 -12.38 -24.00
C ALA A 15 1.75 -11.24 -24.56
N ASP A 16 3.05 -11.49 -24.67
CA ASP A 16 4.09 -10.60 -25.20
C ASP A 16 4.20 -10.62 -26.73
N GLU A 17 3.91 -11.75 -27.36
CA GLU A 17 3.99 -11.90 -28.82
C GLU A 17 2.68 -11.58 -29.55
N MET A 18 1.54 -11.77 -28.88
CA MET A 18 0.22 -11.67 -29.52
C MET A 18 -0.55 -10.44 -29.05
N PRO A 19 -0.66 -9.37 -29.88
CA PRO A 19 -1.65 -8.32 -29.66
C PRO A 19 -3.05 -8.95 -29.75
N HIS A 20 -3.68 -9.13 -28.60
CA HIS A 20 -4.98 -9.77 -28.48
C HIS A 20 -6.05 -8.71 -28.24
N GLU A 21 -6.96 -8.55 -29.19
CA GLU A 21 -8.15 -7.72 -29.03
C GLU A 21 -9.39 -8.62 -28.96
N VAL A 22 -10.18 -8.43 -27.91
CA VAL A 22 -11.41 -9.20 -27.72
C VAL A 22 -12.53 -8.50 -28.46
N ARG A 23 -13.07 -9.15 -29.51
CA ARG A 23 -14.23 -8.62 -30.24
C ARG A 23 -15.51 -8.59 -29.37
N PRO A 24 -16.45 -7.67 -29.67
CA PRO A 24 -17.77 -7.64 -29.04
C PRO A 24 -18.47 -9.00 -29.16
N ALA A 25 -19.07 -9.47 -28.07
CA ALA A 25 -19.90 -10.66 -28.06
C ALA A 25 -21.36 -10.27 -27.86
N HIS A 26 -22.25 -10.76 -28.72
CA HIS A 26 -23.70 -10.50 -28.68
C HIS A 26 -24.50 -11.60 -27.96
N GLY A 27 -23.81 -12.50 -27.23
CA GLY A 27 -24.39 -13.59 -26.44
C GLY A 27 -23.57 -13.84 -25.17
N MET A 28 -24.04 -14.77 -24.33
CA MET A 28 -23.39 -15.10 -23.05
C MET A 28 -22.00 -15.71 -23.28
N ARG A 29 -20.98 -15.09 -22.67
CA ARG A 29 -19.57 -15.52 -22.73
C ARG A 29 -18.96 -15.47 -21.34
N HIS A 30 -18.32 -16.55 -20.93
CA HIS A 30 -17.51 -16.60 -19.72
C HIS A 30 -16.03 -16.57 -20.11
N ALA A 31 -15.23 -15.80 -19.39
CA ALA A 31 -13.78 -15.74 -19.56
C ALA A 31 -13.11 -15.94 -18.19
N MET A 32 -12.03 -16.71 -18.16
CA MET A 32 -11.15 -16.85 -17.00
C MET A 32 -9.74 -16.46 -17.43
N THR A 33 -9.05 -15.67 -16.62
CA THR A 33 -7.64 -15.32 -16.85
C THR A 33 -6.81 -16.02 -15.79
N VAL A 34 -5.82 -16.81 -16.22
CA VAL A 34 -4.92 -17.55 -15.32
C VAL A 34 -3.50 -17.12 -15.64
N TRP A 35 -2.79 -16.66 -14.62
CA TRP A 35 -1.36 -16.40 -14.70
C TRP A 35 -0.63 -17.66 -14.21
N TYR A 36 0.26 -18.19 -15.05
CA TYR A 36 1.12 -19.33 -14.71
C TYR A 36 2.56 -18.89 -14.89
N TYR A 37 3.40 -19.18 -13.91
CA TYR A 37 4.85 -18.98 -14.00
C TYR A 37 5.49 -20.32 -14.33
N ASP A 38 6.29 -20.36 -15.40
CA ASP A 38 7.14 -21.52 -15.64
C ASP A 38 8.15 -21.66 -14.47
N LYS A 39 8.39 -22.90 -14.04
CA LYS A 39 9.30 -23.19 -12.94
C LYS A 39 10.71 -22.65 -13.22
N ASN A 40 11.19 -22.81 -14.45
CA ASN A 40 12.51 -22.35 -14.87
C ASN A 40 12.57 -20.83 -14.93
N GLU A 41 11.55 -20.18 -15.50
CA GLU A 41 11.46 -18.71 -15.52
C GLU A 41 11.45 -18.13 -14.10
N ARG A 42 10.73 -18.77 -13.17
CA ARG A 42 10.73 -18.39 -11.76
C ARG A 42 12.12 -18.53 -11.14
N GLU A 43 12.81 -19.64 -11.38
CA GLU A 43 14.16 -19.88 -10.86
C GLU A 43 15.16 -18.85 -11.42
N GLU A 44 15.09 -18.55 -12.71
CA GLU A 44 15.90 -17.51 -13.35
C GLU A 44 15.59 -16.11 -12.80
N ALA A 45 14.31 -15.78 -12.61
CA ALA A 45 13.91 -14.50 -12.03
C ALA A 45 14.41 -14.35 -10.60
N ILE A 46 14.37 -15.42 -9.80
CA ILE A 46 14.94 -15.44 -8.44
C ILE A 46 16.47 -15.29 -8.50
N ALA A 47 17.14 -15.93 -9.45
CA ALA A 47 18.59 -15.81 -9.63
C ALA A 47 19.02 -14.40 -10.10
N LYS A 48 18.21 -13.75 -10.93
CA LYS A 48 18.42 -12.36 -11.40
C LYS A 48 18.00 -11.32 -10.36
N ALA A 49 17.16 -11.69 -9.40
CA ALA A 49 16.73 -10.78 -8.36
C ALA A 49 17.97 -10.27 -7.60
N PRO A 50 18.01 -8.97 -7.26
CA PRO A 50 19.11 -8.46 -6.46
C PRO A 50 19.24 -9.28 -5.17
N PRO A 51 20.47 -9.42 -4.64
CA PRO A 51 20.69 -10.10 -3.38
C PRO A 51 19.86 -9.44 -2.28
N ALA A 52 19.73 -10.14 -1.14
CA ALA A 52 18.96 -9.67 0.00
C ALA A 52 19.17 -8.15 0.21
N PRO A 53 18.09 -7.40 0.48
CA PRO A 53 18.14 -5.95 0.58
C PRO A 53 19.32 -5.52 1.44
N LYS A 54 20.08 -4.52 0.99
CA LYS A 54 21.24 -4.01 1.74
C LYS A 54 20.77 -3.56 3.13
N GLU A 55 21.68 -3.45 4.09
CA GLU A 55 21.30 -2.98 5.44
C GLU A 55 20.55 -1.65 5.41
N GLU A 56 20.88 -0.75 4.48
CA GLU A 56 20.15 0.50 4.21
C GLU A 56 18.71 0.24 3.75
N ASP A 57 18.49 -0.71 2.83
CA ASP A 57 17.16 -1.09 2.36
C ASP A 57 16.33 -1.75 3.48
N GLN A 58 16.99 -2.54 4.35
CA GLN A 58 16.35 -3.16 5.51
C GLN A 58 15.96 -2.11 6.55
N ALA A 59 16.82 -1.13 6.82
CA ALA A 59 16.52 0.00 7.70
C ALA A 59 15.35 0.82 7.15
N HIS A 60 15.34 1.10 5.85
CA HIS A 60 14.25 1.81 5.19
C HIS A 60 12.93 1.02 5.25
N MET A 61 12.97 -0.32 5.08
CA MET A 61 11.81 -1.20 5.24
C MET A 61 11.29 -1.21 6.68
N ARG A 62 12.18 -1.23 7.68
CA ARG A 62 11.80 -1.13 9.11
C ARG A 62 11.13 0.20 9.41
N SER A 63 11.68 1.33 8.95
CA SER A 63 11.07 2.65 9.14
C SER A 63 9.71 2.77 8.45
N ARG A 64 9.54 2.15 7.27
CA ARG A 64 8.22 2.05 6.60
C ARG A 64 7.22 1.23 7.41
N GLN A 65 7.64 0.09 7.96
CA GLN A 65 6.78 -0.74 8.81
C GLN A 65 6.38 -0.02 10.09
N GLU A 66 7.31 0.69 10.72
CA GLU A 66 7.07 1.53 11.90
C GLU A 66 6.05 2.63 11.62
N ALA A 67 6.23 3.38 10.52
CA ALA A 67 5.31 4.43 10.07
C ALA A 67 3.90 3.86 9.80
N ARG A 68 3.81 2.72 9.13
CA ARG A 68 2.53 2.04 8.88
C ARG A 68 1.87 1.61 10.18
N ALA A 69 2.61 1.01 11.10
CA ALA A 69 2.07 0.58 12.40
C ALA A 69 1.56 1.77 13.22
N PHE A 70 2.23 2.93 13.15
CA PHE A 70 1.78 4.16 13.79
C PHE A 70 0.47 4.68 13.19
N LEU A 71 0.36 4.78 11.86
CA LEU A 71 -0.86 5.23 11.19
C LEU A 71 -2.07 4.31 11.47
N LEU A 72 -1.87 3.00 11.39
CA LEU A 72 -2.92 2.03 11.72
C LEU A 72 -3.35 2.16 13.18
N TRP A 73 -2.41 2.42 14.09
CA TRP A 73 -2.73 2.61 15.50
C TRP A 73 -3.52 3.92 15.75
N ILE A 74 -3.24 4.99 15.00
CA ILE A 74 -4.07 6.21 15.01
C ILE A 74 -5.50 5.88 14.58
N LEU A 75 -5.68 5.05 13.53
CA LEU A 75 -6.99 4.69 12.97
C LEU A 75 -7.77 3.68 13.82
N ALA A 76 -7.09 2.79 14.54
CA ALA A 76 -7.72 1.68 15.28
C ALA A 76 -8.62 2.11 16.47
N HIS A 77 -8.66 3.39 16.82
CA HIS A 77 -9.48 3.89 17.91
C HIS A 77 -10.82 4.41 17.38
N GLU A 78 -11.85 3.58 17.47
CA GLU A 78 -13.22 3.88 17.01
C GLU A 78 -13.98 4.86 17.92
N SER A 79 -13.47 5.11 19.13
CA SER A 79 -14.08 6.04 20.09
C SER A 79 -13.76 7.50 19.75
N GLU A 80 -14.64 8.41 20.19
CA GLU A 80 -14.40 9.85 20.09
C GLU A 80 -13.01 10.18 20.63
N PRO A 81 -12.19 10.93 19.88
CA PRO A 81 -10.85 11.26 20.33
C PRO A 81 -10.92 12.04 21.64
N THR A 82 -10.14 11.60 22.62
CA THR A 82 -9.96 12.27 23.91
C THR A 82 -8.61 12.99 23.95
N GLN A 83 -8.43 13.92 24.89
CA GLN A 83 -7.13 14.58 25.06
C GLN A 83 -6.03 13.58 25.42
N GLU A 84 -6.34 12.58 26.24
CA GLU A 84 -5.42 11.49 26.58
C GLU A 84 -4.97 10.70 25.34
N ALA A 85 -5.87 10.49 24.37
CA ALA A 85 -5.53 9.85 23.12
C ALA A 85 -4.55 10.69 22.30
N VAL A 86 -4.78 12.01 22.23
CA VAL A 86 -3.85 12.95 21.56
C VAL A 86 -2.47 12.90 22.22
N ASP A 87 -2.41 13.00 23.54
CA ASP A 87 -1.14 12.99 24.28
C ASP A 87 -0.37 11.68 24.04
N SER A 88 -1.08 10.54 24.01
CA SER A 88 -0.49 9.25 23.70
C SER A 88 0.06 9.14 22.27
N ILE A 89 -0.57 9.82 21.31
CA ILE A 89 -0.10 9.89 19.92
C ILE A 89 1.18 10.72 19.84
N VAL A 90 1.21 11.88 20.50
CA VAL A 90 2.39 12.75 20.56
C VAL A 90 3.58 12.03 21.19
N GLU A 91 3.35 11.36 22.34
CA GLU A 91 4.39 10.59 23.02
C GLU A 91 4.93 9.43 22.17
N ARG A 92 4.05 8.79 21.40
CA ARG A 92 4.46 7.72 20.48
C ARG A 92 5.25 8.26 19.30
N ALA A 93 4.83 9.38 18.71
CA ALA A 93 5.56 10.03 17.61
C ALA A 93 6.98 10.44 18.03
N LYS A 94 7.16 10.96 19.25
CA LYS A 94 8.48 11.34 19.80
C LYS A 94 9.45 10.15 19.96
N LYS A 95 8.94 8.93 20.09
CA LYS A 95 9.76 7.71 20.25
C LYS A 95 10.11 7.04 18.92
N MET A 96 9.56 7.52 17.80
CA MET A 96 9.77 6.91 16.50
C MET A 96 11.14 7.26 15.90
N SER A 97 11.62 6.42 14.98
CA SER A 97 12.81 6.76 14.19
C SER A 97 12.56 7.99 13.30
N GLU A 98 13.59 8.83 13.11
CA GLU A 98 13.49 10.06 12.29
C GLU A 98 13.00 9.75 10.86
N HIS A 99 13.47 8.65 10.27
CA HIS A 99 13.00 8.18 8.97
C HIS A 99 11.51 7.79 8.97
N ALA A 100 11.02 7.15 10.03
CA ALA A 100 9.61 6.81 10.13
C ALA A 100 8.73 8.07 10.29
N VAL A 101 9.17 9.04 11.10
CA VAL A 101 8.49 10.34 11.24
C VAL A 101 8.45 11.07 9.91
N LYS A 102 9.55 11.07 9.14
CA LYS A 102 9.58 11.66 7.79
C LYS A 102 8.58 11.02 6.84
N ILE A 103 8.41 9.70 6.91
CA ILE A 103 7.42 8.98 6.09
C ILE A 103 6.00 9.39 6.49
N VAL A 104 5.70 9.42 7.79
CA VAL A 104 4.38 9.83 8.29
C VAL A 104 4.08 11.28 7.91
N ALA A 105 5.03 12.20 8.09
CA ALA A 105 4.91 13.59 7.69
C ALA A 105 4.59 13.74 6.19
N GLY A 106 5.24 12.94 5.33
CA GLY A 106 4.95 12.93 3.89
C GLY A 106 3.53 12.42 3.57
N ILE A 107 3.04 11.43 4.31
CA ILE A 107 1.68 10.88 4.12
C ILE A 107 0.62 11.89 4.59
N THR A 108 0.86 12.58 5.70
CA THR A 108 -0.05 13.59 6.25
C THR A 108 0.05 14.95 5.56
N GLY A 109 0.98 15.10 4.60
CA GLY A 109 1.16 16.31 3.80
C GLY A 109 1.96 17.43 4.50
N ALA A 110 2.65 17.13 5.60
CA ALA A 110 3.54 18.10 6.25
C ALA A 110 4.83 18.29 5.42
N PRO A 111 5.27 19.54 5.18
CA PRO A 111 6.41 19.83 4.31
C PRO A 111 7.77 19.51 4.98
N SER A 112 7.81 19.38 6.31
CA SER A 112 9.01 19.01 7.06
C SER A 112 8.67 18.22 8.32
N ILE A 113 9.68 17.54 8.89
CA ILE A 113 9.56 16.83 10.17
C ILE A 113 9.21 17.80 11.30
N GLU A 114 9.85 18.96 11.33
CA GLU A 114 9.62 19.98 12.37
C GLU A 114 8.18 20.49 12.34
N GLU A 115 7.66 20.80 11.15
CA GLU A 115 6.27 21.25 11.01
C GLU A 115 5.27 20.15 11.38
N PHE A 116 5.57 18.90 11.06
CA PHE A 116 4.76 17.76 11.49
C PHE A 116 4.71 17.64 13.03
N MET A 117 5.87 17.73 13.69
CA MET A 117 5.95 17.64 15.16
C MET A 117 5.27 18.84 15.83
N ASN A 118 5.42 20.05 15.29
CA ASN A 118 4.71 21.23 15.78
C ASN A 118 3.18 21.09 15.61
N ALA A 119 2.72 20.53 14.48
CA ALA A 119 1.31 20.27 14.25
C ALA A 119 0.75 19.21 15.21
N LEU A 120 1.55 18.21 15.57
CA LEU A 120 1.22 17.22 16.60
C LEU A 120 1.11 17.84 17.99
N ASP A 121 2.05 18.69 18.39
CA ASP A 121 2.02 19.35 19.70
C ASP A 121 0.83 20.33 19.84
N LEU A 122 0.32 20.86 18.73
CA LEU A 122 -0.88 21.71 18.67
C LEU A 122 -2.17 20.92 18.43
N MET A 123 -2.09 19.60 18.35
CA MET A 123 -3.24 18.76 18.01
C MET A 123 -4.29 18.82 19.10
N THR A 124 -5.54 18.98 18.68
CA THR A 124 -6.74 18.89 19.52
C THR A 124 -7.53 17.63 19.17
N PRO A 125 -8.42 17.16 20.06
CA PRO A 125 -9.28 16.03 19.77
C PRO A 125 -10.11 16.20 18.49
N ALA A 126 -10.63 17.41 18.24
CA ALA A 126 -11.37 17.73 17.02
C ALA A 126 -10.49 17.61 15.76
N SER A 127 -9.25 18.10 15.81
CA SER A 127 -8.32 17.94 14.69
C SER A 127 -7.88 16.50 14.47
N LEU A 128 -7.79 15.69 15.53
CA LEU A 128 -7.52 14.25 15.42
C LEU A 128 -8.70 13.50 14.78
N ALA A 129 -9.94 13.87 15.11
CA ALA A 129 -11.12 13.31 14.45
C ALA A 129 -11.09 13.58 12.94
N LYS A 130 -10.77 14.83 12.56
CA LYS A 130 -10.62 15.22 11.16
C LYS A 130 -9.50 14.43 10.47
N LEU A 131 -8.32 14.33 11.08
CA LEU A 131 -7.21 13.56 10.53
C LEU A 131 -7.59 12.09 10.28
N ARG A 132 -8.31 11.45 11.21
CA ARG A 132 -8.78 10.07 11.03
C ARG A 132 -9.74 9.95 9.85
N SER A 133 -10.67 10.89 9.70
CA SER A 133 -11.59 10.95 8.56
C SER A 133 -10.84 11.08 7.24
N ASP A 134 -9.90 12.03 7.16
CA ASP A 134 -9.12 12.28 5.95
C ASP A 134 -8.29 11.04 5.55
N LEU A 135 -7.69 10.33 6.53
CA LEU A 135 -6.92 9.10 6.29
C LEU A 135 -7.80 7.91 5.88
N ASP A 136 -9.04 7.83 6.38
CA ASP A 136 -10.00 6.80 6.00
C ASP A 136 -10.49 6.99 4.56
N GLU A 137 -10.77 8.23 4.14
CA GLU A 137 -11.10 8.59 2.76
C GLU A 137 -9.99 8.22 1.76
N MET A 138 -8.74 8.20 2.22
CA MET A 138 -7.58 7.76 1.43
C MET A 138 -7.45 6.23 1.30
N GLY A 139 -8.32 5.45 1.95
CA GLY A 139 -8.33 3.99 1.90
C GLY A 139 -7.19 3.33 2.67
N ILE A 140 -6.60 4.02 3.67
CA ILE A 140 -5.49 3.48 4.48
C ILE A 140 -5.96 2.33 5.40
N ASN A 141 -7.27 2.26 5.67
CA ASN A 141 -7.89 1.23 6.49
C ASN A 141 -8.44 0.02 5.70
N ASN A 142 -8.32 0.01 4.36
CA ASN A 142 -8.79 -1.06 3.47
C ASN A 142 -7.66 -2.01 3.01
#